data_AF-A0A497S2N5-F1
#
_entry.id   AF-A0A497S2N5-F1
#
_cell.length_a   1.000
_cell.length_b   1.000
_cell.length_c   1.000
_cell.angle_alpha   90.00
_cell.angle_beta   90.00
_cell.angle_gamma   90.00
#
_symmetry.space_group_name_H-M   'P 1'
#
loop_
_entity.id
_entity.type
_entity.pdbx_description
1 polymer ?
#
loop_
_entity_poly.entity_id
_entity_poly.type
_entity_poly.pdbx_seq_one_letter_code
_entity_poly.pdbx_strand_id
1 'polypeptide(L)'
;MVAPRYRSRSKKRRQVRTPGGKTVTHYKRKKPKRHHCGRCGKLLSGVPNYIPSKMRKLNKSKKIPERPYAGVLCNECVERLFRYKTRFEAKFKYPELRDLDLKRDLTIERFLPPNWWDELQKGK
;
A
#
# COMPACT_ATOMS: atom_id res chain seq x y z
N MET A 1 41.25 -4.28 11.21
CA MET A 1 40.10 -3.56 11.82
C MET A 1 38.81 -3.89 11.06
N VAL A 2 37.67 -4.12 11.72
CA VAL A 2 36.38 -4.40 11.02
C VAL A 2 35.79 -3.10 10.46
N ALA A 3 35.33 -3.12 9.20
CA ALA A 3 34.74 -1.95 8.54
C ALA A 3 33.56 -1.38 9.36
N PRO A 4 33.43 -0.04 9.51
CA PRO A 4 32.42 0.59 10.38
C PRO A 4 30.99 0.11 10.16
N ARG A 5 30.62 -0.15 8.89
CA ARG A 5 29.30 -0.66 8.46
C ARG A 5 28.88 -2.01 9.05
N TYR A 6 29.81 -2.76 9.66
CA TYR A 6 29.55 -4.08 10.26
C TYR A 6 29.51 -4.04 11.79
N ARG A 7 29.89 -2.90 12.39
CA ARG A 7 29.88 -2.69 13.85
C ARG A 7 28.45 -2.57 14.39
N SER A 8 27.58 -1.85 13.67
CA SER A 8 26.19 -1.61 14.08
C SER A 8 25.23 -2.78 13.79
N ARG A 9 24.08 -2.81 14.48
CA ARG A 9 22.99 -3.80 14.29
C ARG A 9 22.11 -3.52 13.06
N SER A 10 22.54 -2.65 12.15
CA SER A 10 21.81 -2.29 10.93
C SER A 10 21.67 -3.48 9.97
N LYS A 11 22.73 -4.30 9.83
CA LYS A 11 22.74 -5.54 9.05
C LYS A 11 22.46 -6.75 9.95
N LYS A 12 21.66 -7.68 9.47
CA LYS A 12 21.43 -8.97 10.12
C LYS A 12 22.69 -9.83 9.97
N ARG A 13 23.20 -10.34 11.07
CA ARG A 13 24.31 -11.32 11.10
C ARG A 13 23.72 -12.72 11.03
N ARG A 14 24.23 -13.57 10.14
CA ARG A 14 23.89 -14.99 10.07
C ARG A 14 25.19 -15.78 10.07
N GLN A 15 25.40 -16.59 11.10
CA GLN A 15 26.48 -17.55 11.10
C GLN A 15 26.09 -18.73 10.20
N VAL A 16 27.00 -19.11 9.31
CA VAL A 16 26.80 -20.20 8.35
C VAL A 16 28.09 -21.02 8.32
N ARG A 17 27.97 -22.34 8.32
CA ARG A 17 29.10 -23.24 8.04
C ARG A 17 29.35 -23.26 6.54
N THR A 18 30.57 -22.94 6.14
CA THR A 18 30.98 -23.03 4.73
C THR A 18 31.30 -24.48 4.37
N PRO A 19 31.33 -24.86 3.08
CA PRO A 19 31.69 -26.21 2.66
C PRO A 19 33.04 -26.70 3.20
N GLY A 20 34.01 -25.81 3.42
CA GLY A 20 35.30 -26.14 4.04
C GLY A 20 35.28 -26.27 5.57
N GLY A 21 34.12 -26.51 6.18
CA GLY A 21 33.97 -26.75 7.63
C GLY A 21 34.09 -25.52 8.53
N LYS A 22 34.43 -24.34 7.99
CA LYS A 22 34.63 -23.11 8.76
C LYS A 22 33.29 -22.41 9.05
N THR A 23 33.12 -21.87 10.25
CA THR A 23 31.94 -21.05 10.58
C THR A 23 32.22 -19.59 10.26
N VAL A 24 31.48 -19.01 9.32
CA VAL A 24 31.66 -17.62 8.85
C VAL A 24 30.40 -16.79 9.10
N THR A 25 30.57 -15.52 9.47
CA THR A 25 29.46 -14.57 9.64
C THR A 25 29.14 -13.87 8.32
N HIS A 26 27.97 -14.16 7.75
CA HIS A 26 27.44 -13.42 6.61
C HIS A 26 26.55 -12.26 7.07
N TYR A 27 26.80 -11.08 6.51
CA TYR A 27 25.97 -9.90 6.73
C TYR A 27 24.90 -9.78 5.65
N LYS A 28 23.63 -9.77 6.05
CA LYS A 28 22.47 -9.57 5.15
C LYS A 28 21.72 -8.31 5.54
N ARG A 29 21.12 -7.62 4.56
CA ARG A 29 20.18 -6.53 4.84
C ARG A 29 18.93 -7.07 5.55
N LYS A 30 18.34 -6.28 6.45
CA LYS A 30 17.08 -6.63 7.12
C LYS A 30 15.93 -6.69 6.11
N LYS A 31 14.99 -7.60 6.35
CA LYS A 31 13.75 -7.66 5.57
C LYS A 31 12.83 -6.54 6.05
N PRO A 32 12.27 -5.71 5.15
CA PRO A 32 11.29 -4.71 5.54
C PRO A 32 10.04 -5.30 6.19
N LYS A 33 9.32 -4.49 6.97
CA LYS A 33 7.99 -4.84 7.48
C LYS A 33 7.03 -5.07 6.31
N ARG A 34 5.94 -5.80 6.58
CA ARG A 34 4.88 -6.02 5.59
C ARG A 34 4.15 -4.70 5.30
N HIS A 35 3.51 -4.62 4.14
CA HIS A 35 2.80 -3.42 3.73
C HIS A 35 1.42 -3.35 4.42
N HIS A 36 1.01 -2.13 4.76
CA HIS A 36 -0.25 -1.85 5.44
C HIS A 36 -1.15 -0.99 4.55
N CYS A 37 -2.46 -1.14 4.73
CA CYS A 37 -3.47 -0.34 4.05
C CYS A 37 -3.40 1.11 4.53
N GLY A 38 -3.41 2.07 3.60
CA GLY A 38 -3.31 3.49 3.91
C GLY A 38 -4.50 4.06 4.69
N ARG A 39 -5.66 3.37 4.70
CA ARG A 39 -6.86 3.81 5.43
C ARG A 39 -7.05 3.09 6.77
N CYS A 40 -7.13 1.76 6.74
CA CYS A 40 -7.47 0.98 7.94
C CYS A 40 -6.26 0.33 8.63
N GLY A 41 -5.04 0.47 8.09
CA GLY A 41 -3.84 -0.13 8.66
C GLY A 41 -3.75 -1.67 8.56
N LYS A 42 -4.79 -2.34 8.02
CA LYS A 42 -4.79 -3.79 7.79
C LYS A 42 -3.63 -4.21 6.89
N LEU A 43 -3.14 -5.42 7.11
CA LEU A 43 -2.06 -6.00 6.32
C LEU A 43 -2.49 -6.19 4.86
N LEU A 44 -1.67 -5.77 3.90
CA LEU A 44 -1.92 -6.00 2.48
C LEU A 44 -1.43 -7.39 2.07
N SER A 45 -2.38 -8.26 1.73
CA SER A 45 -2.09 -9.55 1.10
C SER A 45 -1.66 -9.36 -0.36
N GLY A 46 -0.81 -10.25 -0.86
CA GLY A 46 -0.34 -10.27 -2.25
C GLY A 46 0.79 -9.29 -2.58
N VAL A 47 1.18 -8.37 -1.69
CA VAL A 47 2.31 -7.45 -1.90
C VAL A 47 3.56 -7.99 -1.22
N PRO A 48 4.64 -8.32 -1.96
CA PRO A 48 5.85 -8.85 -1.35
C PRO A 48 6.64 -7.76 -0.61
N ASN A 49 7.20 -8.11 0.54
CA ASN A 49 7.98 -7.20 1.38
C ASN A 49 9.49 -7.38 1.19
N TYR A 50 9.99 -7.05 0.00
CA TYR A 50 11.43 -7.04 -0.28
C TYR A 50 12.07 -5.67 -0.10
N ILE A 51 13.40 -5.65 -0.02
CA ILE A 51 14.19 -4.41 -0.01
C ILE A 51 13.95 -3.65 -1.33
N PRO A 52 13.93 -2.30 -1.36
CA PRO A 52 13.65 -1.51 -2.58
C PRO A 52 14.46 -1.94 -3.81
N SER A 53 15.75 -2.27 -3.64
CA SER A 53 16.60 -2.75 -4.73
C SER A 53 16.17 -4.09 -5.34
N LYS A 54 15.57 -4.97 -4.54
CA LYS A 54 14.98 -6.23 -5.01
C LYS A 54 13.58 -6.02 -5.57
N MET A 55 12.78 -5.14 -4.95
CA MET A 55 11.47 -4.75 -5.46
C MET A 55 11.59 -4.21 -6.88
N ARG A 56 12.53 -3.29 -7.15
CA ARG A 56 12.70 -2.71 -8.50
C ARG A 56 12.89 -3.76 -9.60
N LYS A 57 13.60 -4.86 -9.29
CA LYS A 57 13.88 -5.97 -10.22
C LYS A 57 12.71 -6.92 -10.48
N LEU A 58 11.65 -6.87 -9.69
CA LEU A 58 10.47 -7.72 -9.91
C LEU A 58 9.59 -7.18 -11.04
N ASN A 59 8.93 -8.08 -11.77
CA ASN A 59 7.90 -7.71 -12.75
C ASN A 59 6.67 -7.13 -12.04
N LYS A 60 5.84 -6.37 -12.77
CA LYS A 60 4.65 -5.70 -12.22
C LYS A 60 3.70 -6.69 -11.54
N SER A 61 3.39 -7.82 -12.18
CA SER A 61 2.50 -8.86 -11.64
C SER A 61 3.00 -9.49 -10.34
N LYS A 62 4.32 -9.51 -10.11
CA LYS A 62 4.90 -10.00 -8.85
C LYS A 62 4.88 -8.94 -7.74
N LYS A 63 4.73 -7.65 -8.08
CA LYS A 63 4.73 -6.54 -7.12
C LYS A 63 3.33 -6.26 -6.58
N ILE A 64 2.32 -6.29 -7.43
CA ILE A 64 0.98 -5.75 -7.15
C ILE A 64 -0.07 -6.66 -7.80
N PRO A 65 -1.21 -6.95 -7.15
CA PRO A 65 -2.34 -7.63 -7.77
C PRO A 65 -3.08 -6.73 -8.78
N GLU A 66 -3.78 -7.33 -9.73
CA GLU A 66 -4.50 -6.62 -10.78
C GLU A 66 -5.87 -6.13 -10.26
N ARG A 67 -5.89 -4.95 -9.62
CA ARG A 67 -7.13 -4.23 -9.28
C ARG A 67 -6.86 -2.73 -9.03
N PRO A 68 -7.90 -1.88 -9.02
CA PRO A 68 -7.77 -0.49 -8.62
C PRO A 68 -7.19 -0.34 -7.20
N TYR A 69 -6.34 0.67 -7.02
CA TYR A 69 -5.68 1.01 -5.74
C TYR A 69 -4.93 -0.16 -5.08
N ALA A 70 -4.49 -1.14 -5.87
CA ALA A 70 -3.71 -2.26 -5.38
C ALA A 70 -2.36 -1.80 -4.80
N GLY A 71 -1.95 -2.41 -3.68
CA GLY A 71 -0.74 -2.01 -2.96
C GLY A 71 -0.88 -0.78 -2.06
N VAL A 72 -2.02 -0.08 -2.10
CA VAL A 72 -2.31 1.08 -1.25
C VAL A 72 -3.49 0.80 -0.31
N LEU A 73 -4.59 0.28 -0.86
CA LEU A 73 -5.82 -0.01 -0.11
C LEU A 73 -6.09 -1.51 -0.04
N CYS A 74 -6.74 -1.98 1.02
CA CYS A 74 -7.29 -3.34 1.10
C CYS A 74 -8.62 -3.46 0.32
N ASN A 75 -9.09 -4.68 0.06
CA ASN A 75 -10.30 -4.92 -0.73
C ASN A 75 -11.53 -4.20 -0.16
N GLU A 76 -11.76 -4.32 1.15
CA GLU A 76 -12.87 -3.67 1.85
C GLU A 76 -12.83 -2.14 1.73
N CYS A 77 -11.65 -1.52 1.82
CA CYS A 77 -11.53 -0.07 1.70
C CYS A 77 -11.76 0.41 0.27
N VAL A 78 -11.34 -0.38 -0.73
CA VAL A 78 -11.62 -0.08 -2.14
C VAL A 78 -13.10 -0.16 -2.43
N GLU A 79 -13.77 -1.21 -1.94
CA GLU A 79 -15.22 -1.35 -2.07
C GLU A 79 -15.96 -0.17 -1.43
N ARG A 80 -15.59 0.22 -0.20
CA ARG A 80 -16.18 1.39 0.46
C ARG A 80 -15.94 2.68 -0.33
N LEU A 81 -14.77 2.83 -0.96
CA LEU A 81 -14.44 3.99 -1.77
C LEU A 81 -15.33 4.07 -3.02
N PHE A 82 -15.52 2.96 -3.73
CA PHE A 82 -16.40 2.94 -4.90
C PHE A 82 -17.86 3.16 -4.51
N ARG A 83 -18.36 2.50 -3.46
CA ARG A 83 -19.72 2.72 -2.94
C ARG A 83 -19.94 4.18 -2.54
N TYR A 84 -18.95 4.81 -1.90
CA TYR A 84 -19.00 6.23 -1.54
C TYR A 84 -19.10 7.10 -2.80
N LYS A 85 -18.19 6.90 -3.76
CA LYS A 85 -18.18 7.64 -5.02
C LYS A 85 -19.52 7.55 -5.76
N THR A 86 -20.04 6.34 -5.95
CA THR A 86 -21.31 6.08 -6.65
C THR A 86 -22.51 6.70 -5.92
N ARG A 87 -22.54 6.69 -4.59
CA ARG A 87 -23.62 7.33 -3.81
C ARG A 87 -23.69 8.84 -4.04
N PHE A 88 -22.54 9.51 -4.03
CA PHE A 88 -22.50 10.95 -4.30
C PHE A 88 -22.83 11.25 -5.75
N GLU A 89 -22.31 10.48 -6.70
CA GLU A 89 -22.69 10.62 -8.12
C GLU A 89 -24.19 10.47 -8.33
N ALA A 90 -24.83 9.48 -7.71
CA ALA A 90 -26.28 9.27 -7.79
C ALA A 90 -27.07 10.45 -7.18
N LYS A 91 -26.65 10.96 -6.02
CA LYS A 91 -27.28 12.13 -5.36
C LYS A 91 -27.28 13.37 -6.26
N PHE A 92 -26.21 13.61 -7.02
CA PHE A 92 -26.12 14.77 -7.90
C PHE A 92 -26.79 14.55 -9.26
N LYS A 93 -26.73 13.34 -9.81
CA LYS A 93 -27.27 13.01 -11.15
C LYS A 93 -28.80 12.91 -11.18
N TYR A 94 -29.41 12.33 -10.15
CA TYR A 94 -30.86 12.08 -10.13
C TYR A 94 -31.58 13.14 -9.29
N PRO A 95 -32.52 13.91 -9.86
CA PRO A 95 -33.27 14.91 -9.12
C PRO A 95 -34.02 14.36 -7.91
N GLU A 96 -34.55 13.13 -7.99
CA GLU A 96 -35.32 12.52 -6.89
C GLU A 96 -34.45 12.18 -5.68
N LEU A 97 -33.13 12.01 -5.88
CA LEU A 97 -32.19 11.59 -4.84
C LEU A 97 -31.41 12.77 -4.22
N ARG A 98 -31.78 14.01 -4.54
CA ARG A 98 -31.07 15.21 -4.05
C ARG A 98 -31.12 15.38 -2.53
N ASP A 99 -32.18 14.89 -1.91
CA ASP A 99 -32.43 15.02 -0.46
C ASP A 99 -31.71 13.96 0.38
N LEU A 100 -30.95 13.04 -0.23
CA LEU A 100 -30.14 12.06 0.50
C LEU A 100 -29.10 12.74 1.39
N ASP A 101 -29.20 12.57 2.71
CA ASP A 101 -28.20 13.07 3.65
C ASP A 101 -26.93 12.21 3.67
N LEU A 102 -26.05 12.45 2.71
CA LEU A 102 -24.74 11.83 2.62
C LEU A 102 -23.69 12.73 3.28
N LYS A 103 -23.12 12.24 4.39
CA LYS A 103 -22.00 12.90 5.07
C LYS A 103 -20.69 12.68 4.33
N ARG A 104 -19.87 13.73 4.28
CA ARG A 104 -18.53 13.64 3.70
C ARG A 104 -17.57 12.92 4.64
N ASP A 105 -16.81 11.97 4.09
CA ASP A 105 -15.76 11.23 4.81
C ASP A 105 -14.39 11.56 4.21
N LEU A 106 -13.66 12.46 4.87
CA LEU A 106 -12.31 12.90 4.48
C LEU A 106 -11.30 11.74 4.42
N THR A 107 -11.52 10.65 5.17
CA THR A 107 -10.64 9.47 5.13
C THR A 107 -10.78 8.68 3.83
N ILE A 108 -11.93 8.79 3.14
CA ILE A 108 -12.18 8.21 1.82
C ILE A 108 -11.71 9.19 0.75
N GLU A 109 -12.10 10.46 0.88
CA GLU A 109 -11.86 11.48 -0.15
C GLU A 109 -10.38 11.68 -0.45
N ARG A 110 -9.49 11.46 0.52
CA ARG A 110 -8.03 11.49 0.31
C ARG A 110 -7.54 10.58 -0.82
N PHE A 111 -8.29 9.53 -1.18
CA PHE A 111 -7.92 8.59 -2.24
C PHE A 111 -8.66 8.84 -3.57
N LEU A 112 -9.58 9.81 -3.60
CA LEU A 112 -10.24 10.25 -4.81
C LEU A 112 -9.37 11.29 -5.55
N PRO A 113 -9.66 11.57 -6.84
CA PRO A 113 -8.97 12.61 -7.58
C PRO A 113 -9.04 13.97 -6.88
N PRO A 114 -8.02 14.83 -7.04
CA PRO A 114 -8.09 16.22 -6.61
C PRO A 114 -9.32 16.91 -7.22
N ASN A 115 -9.95 17.82 -6.46
CA ASN A 115 -11.14 18.58 -6.89
C ASN A 115 -12.38 17.77 -7.29
N TRP A 116 -12.44 16.48 -6.94
CA TRP A 116 -13.58 15.59 -7.24
C TRP A 116 -14.94 16.14 -6.77
N TRP A 117 -14.97 16.84 -5.64
CA TRP A 117 -16.21 17.46 -5.13
C TRP A 117 -16.71 18.60 -6.02
N ASP A 118 -15.79 19.43 -6.52
CA ASP A 118 -16.14 20.57 -7.37
C ASP A 118 -16.62 20.08 -8.75
N GLU A 119 -16.01 19.01 -9.27
CA GLU A 119 -16.46 18.35 -10.50
C GLU A 119 -17.87 17.80 -10.37
N LEU A 120 -18.21 17.19 -9.22
CA LEU A 120 -19.57 16.72 -8.94
C LEU A 120 -20.60 17.86 -8.90
N GLN A 121 -20.22 19.02 -8.35
CA GLN A 121 -21.10 20.18 -8.32
C GLN A 121 -21.27 20.84 -9.69
N LYS A 122 -20.25 20.80 -10.54
CA LYS A 122 -20.28 21.33 -11.91
C LYS A 122 -21.10 20.49 -12.88
N GLY A 123 -21.20 19.18 -12.65
CA GLY A 123 -22.04 18.26 -13.44
C GLY A 123 -23.53 18.26 -13.07
N LYS A 124 -23.98 19.27 -12.31
CA LYS A 124 -25.32 19.41 -11.77
C LYS A 124 -26.23 20.23 -12.68
#